data_AF-A0ABD6HUM4-F1
#
_entry.id   AF-A0ABD6HUM4-F1
#
_cell.length_a   1.000
_cell.length_b   1.000
_cell.length_c   1.000
_cell.angle_alpha   90.00
_cell.angle_beta   90.00
_cell.angle_gamma   90.00
#
_symmetry.space_group_name_H-M   'P 1'
#
loop_
_entity.id
_entity.type
_entity.pdbx_description
1 polymer ?
#
loop_
_entity_poly.entity_id
_entity_poly.type
_entity_poly.pdbx_seq_one_letter_code
_entity_poly.pdbx_strand_id
1 'polypeptide(L)'
;MAAWALLIVGWVLIWQDHPIVGVLCIALFAVLQWVKYAAKGAQDPEEAAEWRKTDWHSQPIEMAHAGDCDRQIGGVGELGMGGPSFWTLLLRDGAMVHGASAEPQDVDGGRLRLIPTRSREGEGLTVYEPAAQVMYALPALTDREQGALAAGSAEALARLRAKCRQVEATALRQVRGLWVPQWIEEPADRLEITLPSGRALTARLMLPPDLRYADDPAALLHAPPYALWLDNRPTDRFVCDLERVAESPAGDAFSVGGCQFRGEHIVDGLYHLYFAGEWFCLLSYAHKPAGGRGSDTTFFVERVEPQDGGVFVIEWDAYSVGPDGREPRVPAPPVLVIAVSWQEAPLQLTTANNRVTVRLPNATA
;
A
#
# COMPACT_ATOMS: atom_id res chain seq x y z
N MET A 1 -1.79 -21.06 -17.63
CA MET A 1 -2.17 -21.09 -19.06
C MET A 1 -2.95 -22.35 -19.44
N ALA A 2 -2.42 -23.57 -19.23
CA ALA A 2 -3.08 -24.82 -19.71
C ALA A 2 -4.48 -25.11 -19.12
N ALA A 3 -4.74 -24.82 -17.84
CA ALA A 3 -6.03 -25.15 -17.22
C ALA A 3 -7.19 -24.30 -17.78
N TRP A 4 -6.98 -23.01 -18.05
CA TRP A 4 -8.01 -22.12 -18.59
C TRP A 4 -8.48 -22.51 -19.99
N ALA A 5 -7.63 -23.18 -20.77
CA ALA A 5 -8.01 -23.75 -22.06
C ALA A 5 -9.11 -24.82 -21.93
N LEU A 6 -9.14 -25.60 -20.84
CA LEU A 6 -10.17 -26.62 -20.61
C LEU A 6 -11.55 -26.01 -20.35
N LEU A 7 -11.60 -24.83 -19.71
CA LEU A 7 -12.86 -24.10 -19.51
C LEU A 7 -13.41 -23.59 -20.85
N ILE A 8 -12.54 -23.00 -21.68
CA ILE A 8 -12.91 -22.46 -23.00
C ILE A 8 -13.34 -23.59 -23.94
N VAL A 9 -12.54 -24.67 -24.03
CA VAL A 9 -12.86 -25.85 -24.84
C VAL A 9 -14.13 -26.54 -24.35
N GLY A 10 -14.33 -26.63 -23.03
CA GLY A 10 -15.54 -27.19 -22.44
C GLY A 10 -16.81 -26.45 -22.87
N TRP A 11 -16.79 -25.11 -22.84
CA TRP A 11 -17.91 -24.29 -23.32
C TRP A 11 -18.17 -24.44 -24.82
N VAL A 12 -17.12 -24.46 -25.65
CA VAL A 12 -17.25 -24.66 -27.10
C VAL A 12 -17.86 -26.02 -27.44
N LEU A 13 -17.48 -27.09 -26.72
CA LEU A 13 -18.01 -28.44 -26.94
C LEU A 13 -19.49 -28.57 -26.53
N ILE A 14 -19.93 -27.87 -25.48
CA ILE A 14 -21.35 -27.82 -25.11
C ILE A 14 -22.16 -27.15 -26.24
N TRP A 15 -21.61 -26.09 -26.84
CA TRP A 15 -22.25 -25.36 -27.93
C TRP A 15 -22.30 -26.15 -29.25
N GLN A 16 -21.42 -27.13 -29.42
CA GLN A 16 -21.34 -28.02 -30.59
C GLN A 16 -22.06 -29.37 -30.39
N ASP A 17 -23.07 -29.42 -29.52
CA ASP A 17 -23.86 -30.62 -29.21
C ASP A 17 -23.06 -31.82 -28.62
N HIS A 18 -21.94 -31.53 -27.93
CA HIS A 18 -21.18 -32.51 -27.15
C HIS A 18 -21.22 -32.20 -25.64
N PRO A 19 -22.41 -32.20 -25.01
CA PRO A 19 -22.59 -31.68 -23.66
C PRO A 19 -21.85 -32.50 -22.59
N ILE A 20 -21.80 -33.83 -22.75
CA ILE A 20 -21.13 -34.72 -21.78
C ILE A 20 -19.62 -34.44 -21.75
N VAL A 21 -19.00 -34.32 -22.92
CA VAL A 21 -17.55 -34.07 -23.03
C VAL A 21 -17.21 -32.66 -22.55
N GLY A 22 -18.03 -31.67 -22.90
CA GLY A 22 -17.82 -30.30 -22.44
C GLY A 22 -17.94 -30.14 -20.93
N VAL A 23 -18.94 -30.79 -20.30
CA VAL A 23 -19.08 -30.82 -18.83
C VAL A 23 -17.89 -31.51 -18.17
N LEU A 24 -17.36 -32.59 -18.75
CA LEU A 24 -16.16 -33.26 -18.23
C LEU A 24 -14.92 -32.35 -18.29
N CYS A 25 -14.75 -31.55 -19.35
CA CYS A 25 -13.66 -30.58 -19.44
C CYS A 25 -13.78 -29.48 -18.37
N ILE A 26 -14.99 -28.97 -18.11
CA ILE A 26 -15.25 -27.97 -17.07
C ILE A 26 -15.05 -28.56 -15.67
N ALA A 27 -15.51 -29.79 -15.43
CA ALA A 27 -15.31 -30.49 -14.18
C ALA A 27 -13.81 -30.76 -13.92
N LEU A 28 -13.06 -31.16 -14.95
CA LEU A 28 -11.61 -31.34 -14.85
C LEU A 28 -10.90 -30.02 -14.58
N PHE A 29 -11.32 -28.91 -15.20
CA PHE A 29 -10.84 -27.57 -14.85
C PHE A 29 -11.11 -27.26 -13.38
N ALA A 30 -12.33 -27.48 -12.88
CA ALA A 30 -12.68 -27.23 -11.48
C ALA A 30 -11.84 -28.08 -10.52
N VAL A 31 -11.61 -29.36 -10.84
CA VAL A 31 -10.74 -30.25 -10.05
C VAL A 31 -9.29 -29.77 -10.07
N LEU A 32 -8.75 -29.36 -11.23
CA LEU A 32 -7.38 -28.85 -11.33
C LEU A 32 -7.20 -27.52 -10.59
N GLN A 33 -8.21 -26.64 -10.62
CA GLN A 33 -8.21 -25.43 -9.80
C GLN A 33 -8.27 -25.79 -8.32
N TRP A 34 -9.17 -26.71 -7.93
CA TRP A 34 -9.29 -27.13 -6.54
C TRP A 34 -8.01 -27.79 -6.03
N VAL A 35 -7.35 -28.65 -6.80
CA VAL A 35 -6.05 -29.25 -6.46
C VAL A 35 -4.98 -28.18 -6.38
N LYS A 36 -4.96 -27.19 -7.29
CA LYS A 36 -4.03 -26.06 -7.21
C LYS A 36 -4.27 -25.21 -5.96
N TYR A 37 -5.53 -24.93 -5.61
CA TYR A 37 -5.89 -24.19 -4.41
C TYR A 37 -5.62 -24.99 -3.13
N ALA A 38 -5.86 -26.29 -3.13
CA ALA A 38 -5.54 -27.19 -2.02
C ALA A 38 -4.02 -27.35 -1.84
N ALA A 39 -3.27 -27.42 -2.93
CA ALA A 39 -1.80 -27.39 -2.91
C ALA A 39 -1.26 -26.03 -2.45
N LYS A 40 -1.95 -24.92 -2.77
CA LYS A 40 -1.64 -23.59 -2.24
C LYS A 40 -2.04 -23.43 -0.76
N GLY A 41 -2.99 -24.23 -0.27
CA GLY A 41 -3.42 -24.30 1.12
C GLY A 41 -2.51 -25.15 2.02
N ALA A 42 -1.61 -25.94 1.43
CA ALA A 42 -0.44 -26.45 2.11
C ALA A 42 0.67 -25.40 1.92
N GLN A 43 0.83 -24.50 2.90
CA GLN A 43 1.94 -23.55 2.92
C GLN A 43 3.23 -24.26 2.53
N ASP A 44 3.94 -23.70 1.55
CA ASP A 44 5.30 -24.14 1.27
C ASP A 44 6.11 -23.92 2.55
N PRO A 45 6.74 -24.93 3.16
CA PRO A 45 7.53 -24.75 4.37
C PRO A 45 8.63 -23.69 4.23
N GLU A 46 9.02 -23.32 3.01
CA GLU A 46 9.91 -22.20 2.68
C GLU A 46 9.23 -20.82 2.83
N GLU A 47 8.02 -20.62 2.27
CA GLU A 47 7.18 -19.44 2.62
C GLU A 47 6.94 -19.43 4.11
N ALA A 48 6.79 -20.62 4.72
CA ALA A 48 6.63 -20.78 6.15
C ALA A 48 7.95 -20.64 6.97
N ALA A 49 9.06 -20.30 6.34
CA ALA A 49 10.35 -20.02 6.96
C ALA A 49 10.81 -18.58 6.68
N GLU A 50 10.36 -17.94 5.59
CA GLU A 50 10.65 -16.52 5.32
C GLU A 50 10.09 -15.57 6.38
N TRP A 51 8.89 -15.83 6.94
CA TRP A 51 8.36 -15.03 8.08
C TRP A 51 9.19 -15.12 9.35
N ARG A 52 10.08 -16.12 9.48
CA ARG A 52 10.97 -16.25 10.64
C ARG A 52 12.21 -15.36 10.54
N LYS A 53 12.35 -14.60 9.45
CA LYS A 53 13.43 -13.63 9.23
C LYS A 53 12.90 -12.22 9.10
N THR A 54 11.96 -11.81 9.97
CA THR A 54 11.64 -10.39 10.12
C THR A 54 12.91 -9.70 10.62
N ASP A 55 13.58 -8.98 9.74
CA ASP A 55 14.61 -8.04 10.16
C ASP A 55 13.90 -6.93 10.96
N TRP A 56 14.10 -6.87 12.27
CA TRP A 56 13.41 -5.88 13.11
C TRP A 56 13.97 -4.46 12.93
N HIS A 57 14.97 -4.31 12.07
CA HIS A 57 15.53 -3.05 11.67
C HIS A 57 15.05 -2.69 10.27
N SER A 58 14.69 -1.43 10.10
CA SER A 58 14.42 -0.91 8.77
C SER A 58 15.72 -0.62 8.05
N GLN A 59 15.74 -0.87 6.76
CA GLN A 59 16.87 -0.50 5.91
C GLN A 59 16.81 0.99 5.55
N PRO A 60 17.95 1.63 5.21
CA PRO A 60 17.95 2.97 4.65
C PRO A 60 17.08 3.03 3.38
N ILE A 61 16.47 4.18 3.16
CA ILE A 61 15.72 4.44 1.92
C ILE A 61 16.75 4.78 0.84
N GLU A 62 16.89 3.90 -0.14
CA GLU A 62 17.78 4.07 -1.29
C GLU A 62 16.93 4.42 -2.52
N MET A 63 17.26 5.52 -3.20
CA MET A 63 16.61 5.94 -4.45
C MET A 63 17.24 5.20 -5.62
N ALA A 64 16.46 4.50 -6.44
CA ALA A 64 17.00 3.57 -7.45
C ALA A 64 17.00 4.08 -8.90
N HIS A 65 16.50 5.29 -9.18
CA HIS A 65 16.28 5.74 -10.57
C HIS A 65 16.92 7.08 -10.94
N ALA A 66 17.27 7.21 -12.23
CA ALA A 66 17.68 8.45 -12.87
C ALA A 66 16.44 9.19 -13.43
N GLY A 67 16.08 10.33 -12.84
CA GLY A 67 14.78 10.99 -12.96
C GLY A 67 14.54 11.85 -14.22
N ASP A 68 15.06 11.44 -15.38
CA ASP A 68 15.08 12.31 -16.58
C ASP A 68 14.10 11.90 -17.70
N CYS A 69 13.26 10.89 -17.49
CA CYS A 69 12.25 10.44 -18.46
C CYS A 69 10.87 10.20 -17.83
N ASP A 70 9.83 10.19 -18.68
CA ASP A 70 8.54 9.68 -18.25
C ASP A 70 8.68 8.20 -17.92
N ARG A 71 8.10 7.76 -16.80
CA ARG A 71 8.15 6.36 -16.41
C ARG A 71 6.88 5.94 -15.68
N GLN A 72 6.57 4.66 -15.83
CA GLN A 72 5.62 4.00 -14.96
C GLN A 72 6.21 3.92 -13.54
N ILE A 73 5.40 4.26 -12.54
CA ILE A 73 5.72 4.13 -11.13
C ILE A 73 4.69 3.25 -10.43
N GLY A 74 5.13 2.52 -9.40
CA GLY A 74 4.30 1.56 -8.69
C GLY A 74 3.82 0.38 -9.54
N GLY A 75 2.77 -0.29 -9.05
CA GLY A 75 2.19 -1.48 -9.68
C GLY A 75 1.28 -1.19 -10.87
N VAL A 76 1.09 -2.21 -11.71
CA VAL A 76 0.06 -2.22 -12.76
C VAL A 76 -1.26 -2.67 -12.16
N GLY A 77 -2.30 -1.84 -12.30
CA GLY A 77 -3.68 -2.20 -12.00
C GLY A 77 -4.36 -2.83 -13.21
N GLU A 78 -5.39 -3.64 -12.94
CA GLU A 78 -6.20 -4.29 -13.97
C GLU A 78 -7.69 -4.09 -13.66
N LEU A 79 -8.48 -3.67 -14.65
CA LEU A 79 -9.92 -3.50 -14.47
C LEU A 79 -10.66 -4.82 -14.65
N GLY A 80 -10.90 -5.53 -13.55
CA GLY A 80 -11.53 -6.86 -13.56
C GLY A 80 -10.53 -7.98 -13.88
N MET A 81 -11.00 -9.23 -13.98
CA MET A 81 -10.14 -10.37 -14.30
C MET A 81 -9.98 -10.52 -15.82
N GLY A 82 -8.77 -10.33 -16.34
CA GLY A 82 -8.43 -10.32 -17.77
C GLY A 82 -8.68 -8.98 -18.49
N GLY A 83 -8.83 -7.89 -17.73
CA GLY A 83 -9.24 -6.59 -18.25
C GLY A 83 -8.09 -5.67 -18.66
N PRO A 84 -8.42 -4.44 -19.11
CA PRO A 84 -7.40 -3.48 -19.49
C PRO A 84 -6.54 -3.04 -18.30
N SER A 85 -5.24 -2.96 -18.54
CA SER A 85 -4.27 -2.47 -17.57
C SER A 85 -4.26 -0.94 -17.48
N PHE A 86 -3.91 -0.44 -16.31
CA PHE A 86 -3.63 0.97 -16.04
C PHE A 86 -2.51 1.09 -15.00
N TRP A 87 -1.84 2.23 -14.95
CA TRP A 87 -0.73 2.48 -14.02
C TRP A 87 -0.66 3.95 -13.61
N THR A 88 0.24 4.27 -12.68
CA THR A 88 0.60 5.65 -12.40
C THR A 88 1.81 6.02 -13.23
N LEU A 89 1.75 7.16 -13.91
CA LEU A 89 2.84 7.69 -14.70
C LEU A 89 3.46 8.89 -14.00
N LEU A 90 4.78 8.84 -13.79
CA LEU A 90 5.58 10.00 -13.42
C LEU A 90 6.13 10.63 -14.70
N LEU A 91 5.76 11.87 -14.96
CA LEU A 91 6.27 12.64 -16.07
C LEU A 91 7.68 13.18 -15.77
N ARG A 92 8.46 13.44 -16.82
CA ARG A 92 9.85 13.91 -16.75
C ARG A 92 10.07 15.17 -15.91
N ASP A 93 9.04 16.00 -15.75
CA ASP A 93 9.07 17.22 -14.94
C ASP A 93 8.55 17.03 -13.50
N GLY A 94 8.18 15.80 -13.13
CA GLY A 94 7.72 15.42 -11.80
C GLY A 94 6.19 15.37 -11.63
N ALA A 95 5.40 15.65 -12.67
CA ALA A 95 3.95 15.53 -12.58
C ALA A 95 3.48 14.08 -12.54
N MET A 96 2.55 13.76 -11.64
CA MET A 96 1.99 12.41 -11.50
C MET A 96 0.60 12.31 -12.13
N VAL A 97 0.40 11.32 -13.00
CA VAL A 97 -0.89 11.01 -13.62
C VAL A 97 -1.31 9.60 -13.25
N HIS A 98 -2.41 9.48 -12.50
CA HIS A 98 -2.98 8.19 -12.13
C HIS A 98 -3.88 7.64 -13.23
N GLY A 99 -3.94 6.31 -13.35
CA GLY A 99 -4.83 5.62 -14.28
C GLY A 99 -4.38 5.72 -15.73
N ALA A 100 -3.12 6.07 -16.01
CA ALA A 100 -2.56 6.08 -17.35
C ALA A 100 -2.71 4.69 -18.00
N SER A 101 -3.11 4.65 -19.26
CA SER A 101 -3.34 3.41 -20.01
C SER A 101 -2.52 3.32 -21.30
N ALA A 102 -1.78 4.38 -21.62
CA ALA A 102 -0.86 4.47 -22.76
C ALA A 102 0.23 5.51 -22.49
N GLU A 103 1.23 5.56 -23.36
CA GLU A 103 2.29 6.58 -23.32
C GLU A 103 1.72 7.99 -23.60
N PRO A 104 2.30 9.04 -22.98
CA PRO A 104 1.92 10.41 -23.28
C PRO A 104 2.19 10.80 -24.72
N GLN A 105 1.28 11.58 -25.29
CA GLN A 105 1.48 12.24 -26.58
C GLN A 105 1.67 13.75 -26.37
N ASP A 106 2.81 14.27 -26.82
CA ASP A 106 3.06 15.71 -26.83
C ASP A 106 2.35 16.36 -28.03
N VAL A 107 1.60 17.44 -27.79
CA VAL A 107 0.96 18.26 -28.84
C VAL A 107 1.28 19.74 -28.63
N ASP A 108 1.03 20.56 -29.65
CA ASP A 108 1.34 22.00 -29.60
C ASP A 108 2.80 22.29 -29.23
N GLY A 109 3.73 21.51 -29.80
CA GLY A 109 5.15 21.60 -29.51
C GLY A 109 5.53 21.24 -28.07
N GLY A 110 4.75 20.38 -27.40
CA GLY A 110 4.97 19.96 -26.01
C GLY A 110 4.35 20.89 -24.96
N ARG A 111 3.59 21.90 -25.40
CA ARG A 111 2.83 22.78 -24.47
C ARG A 111 1.68 22.06 -23.80
N LEU A 112 1.14 21.02 -24.44
CA LEU A 112 0.13 20.14 -23.88
C LEU A 112 0.59 18.70 -24.03
N ARG A 113 0.35 17.89 -23.00
CA ARG A 113 0.60 16.45 -22.99
C ARG A 113 -0.72 15.74 -22.84
N LEU A 114 -0.99 14.77 -23.70
CA LEU A 114 -2.21 13.98 -23.72
C LEU A 114 -1.90 12.61 -23.13
N ILE A 115 -2.55 12.23 -22.03
CA ILE A 115 -2.35 10.97 -21.35
C ILE A 115 -3.69 10.23 -21.34
N PRO A 116 -3.88 9.20 -22.17
CA PRO A 116 -5.06 8.35 -22.10
C PRO A 116 -5.17 7.71 -20.72
N THR A 117 -6.36 7.74 -20.14
CA THR A 117 -6.61 7.19 -18.80
C THR A 117 -7.74 6.17 -18.80
N ARG A 118 -7.73 5.30 -17.79
CA ARG A 118 -8.77 4.32 -17.53
C ARG A 118 -9.13 4.31 -16.06
N SER A 119 -10.42 4.17 -15.79
CA SER A 119 -10.97 4.02 -14.46
C SER A 119 -12.16 3.06 -14.48
N ARG A 120 -12.78 2.83 -13.31
CA ARG A 120 -14.04 2.07 -13.22
C ARG A 120 -15.18 2.75 -13.98
N GLU A 121 -15.10 4.06 -14.23
CA GLU A 121 -16.11 4.84 -14.95
C GLU A 121 -15.95 4.76 -16.48
N GLY A 122 -14.82 4.22 -16.96
CA GLY A 122 -14.52 4.03 -18.37
C GLY A 122 -13.20 4.66 -18.80
N GLU A 123 -13.07 4.87 -20.11
CA GLU A 123 -11.89 5.49 -20.73
C GLU A 123 -11.98 7.02 -20.69
N GLY A 124 -10.84 7.67 -20.48
CA GLY A 124 -10.72 9.11 -20.36
C GLY A 124 -9.43 9.64 -20.97
N LEU A 125 -9.24 10.95 -20.82
CA LEU A 125 -8.04 11.65 -21.19
C LEU A 125 -7.67 12.65 -20.10
N THR A 126 -6.44 12.57 -19.62
CA THR A 126 -5.81 13.67 -18.86
C THR A 126 -5.02 14.53 -19.83
N VAL A 127 -5.33 15.83 -19.88
CA VAL A 127 -4.52 16.83 -20.57
C VAL A 127 -3.71 17.59 -19.54
N TYR A 128 -2.38 17.52 -19.63
CA TYR A 128 -1.47 18.25 -18.77
C TYR A 128 -0.85 19.44 -19.52
N GLU A 129 -0.85 20.61 -18.89
CA GLU A 129 -0.22 21.83 -19.41
C GLU A 129 0.99 22.21 -18.52
N PRO A 130 2.23 21.85 -18.90
CA PRO A 130 3.41 22.01 -18.04
C PRO A 130 3.70 23.45 -17.63
N ALA A 131 3.49 24.41 -18.53
CA ALA A 131 3.76 25.82 -18.25
C ALA A 131 2.82 26.40 -17.18
N ALA A 132 1.58 25.90 -17.12
CA ALA A 132 0.57 26.34 -16.17
C ALA A 132 0.49 25.44 -14.92
N GLN A 133 1.11 24.25 -14.96
CA GLN A 133 1.05 23.25 -13.90
C GLN A 133 -0.40 22.89 -13.53
N VAL A 134 -1.18 22.58 -14.56
CA VAL A 134 -2.60 22.20 -14.41
C VAL A 134 -2.90 20.93 -15.21
N MET A 135 -3.84 20.15 -14.71
CA MET A 135 -4.41 19.00 -15.41
C MET A 135 -5.91 19.22 -15.68
N TYR A 136 -6.37 18.71 -16.81
CA TYR A 136 -7.77 18.68 -17.20
C TYR A 136 -8.19 17.23 -17.42
N ALA A 137 -9.27 16.80 -16.76
CA ALA A 137 -9.89 15.51 -17.01
C ALA A 137 -10.97 15.68 -18.08
N LEU A 138 -10.81 14.97 -19.20
CA LEU A 138 -11.72 15.00 -20.35
C LEU A 138 -12.19 13.57 -20.69
N PRO A 139 -13.32 13.42 -21.40
CA PRO A 139 -13.65 12.16 -22.05
C PRO A 139 -12.57 11.72 -23.04
N ALA A 140 -12.47 10.41 -23.28
CA ALA A 140 -11.58 9.86 -24.30
C ALA A 140 -11.83 10.51 -25.68
N LEU A 141 -10.76 10.71 -26.43
CA LEU A 141 -10.84 11.21 -27.80
C LEU A 141 -11.26 10.09 -28.75
N THR A 142 -11.98 10.46 -29.80
CA THR A 142 -12.19 9.55 -30.93
C THR A 142 -10.89 9.37 -31.72
N ASP A 143 -10.72 8.23 -32.40
CA ASP A 143 -9.57 7.97 -33.28
C ASP A 143 -9.33 9.09 -34.29
N ARG A 144 -10.42 9.70 -34.80
CA ARG A 144 -10.34 10.83 -35.72
C ARG A 144 -9.75 12.08 -35.07
N GLU A 145 -10.16 12.40 -33.84
CA GLU A 145 -9.62 13.54 -33.09
C GLU A 145 -8.15 13.31 -32.75
N GLN A 146 -7.80 12.10 -32.29
CA GLN A 146 -6.43 11.72 -31.98
C GLN A 146 -5.52 11.79 -33.22
N GLY A 147 -5.98 11.24 -34.35
CA GLY A 147 -5.26 11.32 -35.63
C GLY A 147 -5.08 12.76 -36.12
N ALA A 148 -6.08 13.63 -35.95
CA ALA A 148 -5.98 15.03 -36.33
C ALA A 148 -4.99 15.82 -35.45
N LEU A 149 -4.93 15.53 -34.15
CA LEU A 149 -3.96 16.12 -33.23
C LEU A 149 -2.54 15.63 -33.53
N ALA A 150 -2.37 14.33 -33.80
CA ALA A 150 -1.09 13.75 -34.22
C ALA A 150 -0.57 14.37 -35.54
N ALA A 151 -1.48 14.70 -36.45
CA ALA A 151 -1.16 15.41 -37.70
C ALA A 151 -0.92 16.92 -37.52
N GLY A 152 -0.97 17.46 -36.30
CA GLY A 152 -0.73 18.88 -36.03
C GLY A 152 -1.86 19.82 -36.47
N SER A 153 -3.10 19.33 -36.54
CA SER A 153 -4.24 20.16 -36.93
C SER A 153 -4.51 21.28 -35.93
N ALA A 154 -4.36 22.54 -36.37
CA ALA A 154 -4.67 23.73 -35.57
C ALA A 154 -6.14 23.78 -35.14
N GLU A 155 -7.06 23.31 -35.97
CA GLU A 155 -8.49 23.26 -35.65
C GLU A 155 -8.78 22.22 -34.55
N ALA A 156 -8.15 21.04 -34.62
CA ALA A 156 -8.28 20.02 -33.57
C ALA A 156 -7.69 20.51 -32.25
N LEU A 157 -6.53 21.18 -32.29
CA LEU A 157 -5.91 21.79 -31.11
C LEU A 157 -6.81 22.90 -30.50
N ALA A 158 -7.40 23.76 -31.33
CA ALA A 158 -8.33 24.79 -30.87
C ALA A 158 -9.56 24.19 -30.17
N ARG A 159 -10.12 23.10 -30.72
CA ARG A 159 -11.21 22.34 -30.09
C ARG A 159 -10.79 21.74 -28.76
N LEU A 160 -9.61 21.12 -28.69
CA LEU A 160 -9.10 20.54 -27.44
C LEU A 160 -8.95 21.62 -26.35
N ARG A 161 -8.33 22.77 -26.68
CA ARG A 161 -8.22 23.90 -25.75
C ARG A 161 -9.59 24.45 -25.32
N ALA A 162 -10.57 24.46 -26.22
CA ALA A 162 -11.93 24.84 -25.88
C ALA A 162 -12.58 23.86 -24.89
N LYS A 163 -12.40 22.54 -25.08
CA LYS A 163 -12.85 21.51 -24.12
C LYS A 163 -12.19 21.69 -22.75
N CYS A 164 -10.89 21.96 -22.69
CA CYS A 164 -10.17 22.20 -21.43
C CYS A 164 -10.75 23.39 -20.64
N ARG A 165 -11.20 24.45 -21.32
CA ARG A 165 -11.83 25.62 -20.68
C ARG A 165 -13.25 25.36 -20.15
N GLN A 166 -13.88 24.24 -20.54
CA GLN A 166 -15.22 23.87 -20.12
C GLN A 166 -15.22 22.98 -18.88
N VAL A 167 -14.07 22.44 -18.49
CA VAL A 167 -13.92 21.60 -17.31
C VAL A 167 -13.11 22.34 -16.24
N GLU A 168 -13.29 21.93 -15.00
CA GLU A 168 -12.48 22.43 -13.90
C GLU A 168 -11.03 21.98 -14.05
N ALA A 169 -10.11 22.93 -13.91
CA ALA A 169 -8.68 22.65 -13.93
C ALA A 169 -8.23 22.16 -12.54
N THR A 170 -7.54 21.03 -12.49
CA THR A 170 -6.82 20.62 -11.30
C THR A 170 -5.47 21.34 -11.27
N ALA A 171 -5.36 22.36 -10.43
CA ALA A 171 -4.09 23.02 -10.19
C ALA A 171 -3.13 22.10 -9.43
N LEU A 172 -1.87 22.10 -9.86
CA LEU A 172 -0.79 21.36 -9.21
C LEU A 172 0.06 22.30 -8.38
N ARG A 173 0.66 21.76 -7.32
CA ARG A 173 1.68 22.43 -6.52
C ARG A 173 2.92 21.55 -6.42
N GLN A 174 4.05 22.19 -6.21
CA GLN A 174 5.30 21.46 -6.03
C GLN A 174 5.39 20.91 -4.61
N VAL A 175 5.62 19.60 -4.49
CA VAL A 175 5.91 18.93 -3.22
C VAL A 175 7.09 18.01 -3.46
N ARG A 176 8.21 18.28 -2.80
CA ARG A 176 9.46 17.49 -2.89
C ARG A 176 9.83 17.08 -4.33
N GLY A 177 9.91 18.05 -5.24
CA GLY A 177 10.27 17.81 -6.64
C GLY A 177 9.14 17.27 -7.54
N LEU A 178 7.98 16.92 -6.99
CA LEU A 178 6.83 16.44 -7.75
C LEU A 178 5.79 17.54 -7.97
N TRP A 179 5.02 17.45 -9.06
CA TRP A 179 3.81 18.24 -9.25
C TRP A 179 2.59 17.40 -8.91
N VAL A 180 1.95 17.75 -7.79
CA VAL A 180 0.82 17.00 -7.22
C VAL A 180 -0.40 17.90 -7.07
N PRO A 181 -1.62 17.35 -7.06
CA PRO A 181 -2.81 18.14 -6.79
C PRO A 181 -2.75 18.87 -5.44
N GLN A 182 -3.38 20.04 -5.35
CA GLN A 182 -3.28 20.90 -4.16
C GLN A 182 -3.76 20.26 -2.85
N TRP A 183 -4.63 19.27 -2.91
CA TRP A 183 -5.13 18.55 -1.73
C TRP A 183 -4.14 17.52 -1.17
N ILE A 184 -3.08 17.16 -1.89
CA ILE A 184 -2.04 16.29 -1.37
C ILE A 184 -1.19 17.10 -0.40
N GLU A 185 -1.22 16.75 0.88
CA GLU A 185 -0.44 17.42 1.92
C GLU A 185 1.06 17.18 1.77
N GLU A 186 1.85 18.21 2.10
CA GLU A 186 3.30 18.05 2.18
C GLU A 186 3.66 17.52 3.57
N PRO A 187 4.39 16.39 3.67
CA PRO A 187 4.83 15.87 4.95
C PRO A 187 5.67 16.90 5.71
N ALA A 188 5.30 17.15 6.96
CA ALA A 188 6.06 18.02 7.85
C ALA A 188 7.49 17.48 8.05
N ASP A 189 8.49 18.34 8.16
CA ASP A 189 9.88 17.89 8.41
C ASP A 189 10.05 17.24 9.79
N ARG A 190 9.14 17.55 10.73
CA ARG A 190 9.18 17.07 12.11
C ARG A 190 7.77 16.94 12.68
N LEU A 191 7.52 15.81 13.32
CA LEU A 191 6.37 15.57 14.20
C LEU A 191 6.85 15.54 15.66
N GLU A 192 6.01 15.98 16.58
CA GLU A 192 6.37 16.05 18.00
C GLU A 192 5.15 15.92 18.90
N ILE A 193 5.30 15.11 19.95
CA ILE A 193 4.36 15.00 21.06
C ILE A 193 5.12 14.96 22.39
N THR A 194 4.48 15.41 23.46
CA THR A 194 4.97 15.25 24.82
C THR A 194 4.16 14.16 25.50
N LEU A 195 4.83 13.15 26.03
CA LEU A 195 4.20 12.08 26.82
C LEU A 195 3.71 12.62 28.18
N PRO A 196 2.71 11.99 28.81
CA PRO A 196 2.28 12.36 30.17
C PRO A 196 3.40 12.49 31.21
N SER A 197 4.47 11.70 31.11
CA SER A 197 5.68 11.78 31.94
C SER A 197 6.53 13.03 31.72
N GLY A 198 6.23 13.83 30.69
CA GLY A 198 7.00 15.00 30.26
C GLY A 198 8.11 14.68 29.27
N ARG A 199 8.29 13.40 28.90
CA ARG A 199 9.27 12.98 27.90
C ARG A 199 8.85 13.40 26.50
N ALA A 200 9.82 13.68 25.64
CA ALA A 200 9.56 14.15 24.28
C ALA A 200 9.74 13.03 23.26
N LEU A 201 8.70 12.75 22.49
CA LEU A 201 8.79 11.92 21.29
C LEU A 201 8.77 12.82 20.06
N THR A 202 9.78 12.68 19.21
CA THR A 202 9.86 13.42 17.96
C THR A 202 10.11 12.45 16.81
N ALA A 203 9.53 12.73 15.65
CA ALA A 203 9.76 11.97 14.44
C ALA A 203 10.31 12.93 13.37
N ARG A 204 11.44 12.60 12.75
CA ARG A 204 12.11 13.45 11.74
C ARG A 204 12.00 12.83 10.37
N LEU A 205 11.53 13.60 9.41
CA LEU A 205 11.24 13.11 8.07
C LEU A 205 12.53 12.62 7.39
N MET A 206 12.44 11.47 6.74
CA MET A 206 13.57 10.83 6.05
C MET A 206 13.54 11.02 4.53
N LEU A 207 12.47 11.60 3.99
CA LEU A 207 12.31 11.80 2.55
C LEU A 207 13.30 12.85 2.01
N PRO A 208 13.94 12.57 0.86
CA PRO A 208 14.78 13.55 0.19
C PRO A 208 13.94 14.73 -0.33
N PRO A 209 14.58 15.87 -0.65
CA PRO A 209 13.89 17.03 -1.20
C PRO A 209 13.35 16.83 -2.62
N ASP A 210 13.78 15.79 -3.34
CA ASP A 210 13.33 15.48 -4.69
C ASP A 210 12.99 13.98 -4.81
N LEU A 211 11.70 13.68 -4.92
CA LEU A 211 11.16 12.33 -5.01
C LEU A 211 11.07 11.82 -6.46
N ARG A 212 11.50 12.59 -7.47
CA ARG A 212 11.47 12.12 -8.86
C ARG A 212 12.37 10.90 -9.11
N TYR A 213 13.34 10.68 -8.23
CA TYR A 213 14.27 9.55 -8.27
C TYR A 213 13.77 8.31 -7.53
N ALA A 214 12.62 8.41 -6.85
CA ALA A 214 12.04 7.33 -6.06
C ALA A 214 11.30 6.32 -6.95
N ASP A 215 11.41 5.02 -6.72
CA ASP A 215 10.63 3.98 -7.40
C ASP A 215 9.12 4.23 -7.32
N ASP A 216 8.61 4.56 -6.12
CA ASP A 216 7.20 4.88 -5.89
C ASP A 216 7.01 6.14 -5.02
N PRO A 217 7.12 7.34 -5.62
CA PRO A 217 7.01 8.59 -4.88
C PRO A 217 5.60 8.85 -4.32
N ALA A 218 4.58 8.27 -4.93
CA ALA A 218 3.20 8.41 -4.45
C ALA A 218 3.01 7.65 -3.13
N ALA A 219 3.55 6.42 -3.03
CA ALA A 219 3.54 5.66 -1.79
C ALA A 219 4.30 6.39 -0.66
N LEU A 220 5.47 6.97 -0.97
CA LEU A 220 6.28 7.74 -0.02
C LEU A 220 5.58 9.01 0.48
N LEU A 221 4.85 9.73 -0.37
CA LEU A 221 4.06 10.89 0.06
C LEU A 221 2.85 10.50 0.90
N HIS A 222 2.21 9.36 0.60
CA HIS A 222 1.08 8.87 1.37
C HIS A 222 1.51 8.36 2.75
N ALA A 223 2.62 7.63 2.83
CA ALA A 223 3.12 7.03 4.07
C ALA A 223 4.56 7.49 4.34
N PRO A 224 4.75 8.79 4.68
CA PRO A 224 6.08 9.37 4.84
C PRO A 224 6.88 8.69 5.96
N PRO A 225 8.09 8.19 5.68
CA PRO A 225 8.99 7.63 6.68
C PRO A 225 9.57 8.72 7.58
N TYR A 226 9.46 8.53 8.89
CA TYR A 226 10.14 9.32 9.90
C TYR A 226 11.05 8.46 10.77
N ALA A 227 12.25 8.97 11.05
CA ALA A 227 13.11 8.44 12.10
C ALA A 227 12.57 8.87 13.46
N LEU A 228 12.38 7.92 14.38
CA LEU A 228 11.89 8.17 15.73
C LEU A 228 13.06 8.59 16.65
N TRP A 229 12.76 9.55 17.51
CA TRP A 229 13.67 10.11 18.50
C TRP A 229 12.97 10.21 19.84
N LEU A 230 13.69 9.86 20.91
CA LEU A 230 13.23 9.94 22.29
C LEU A 230 14.15 10.87 23.06
N ASP A 231 13.59 11.91 23.67
CA ASP A 231 14.34 12.92 24.43
C ASP A 231 15.52 13.49 23.62
N ASN A 232 15.26 13.77 22.34
CA ASN A 232 16.23 14.25 21.35
C ASN A 232 17.41 13.29 21.09
N ARG A 233 17.23 11.98 21.29
CA ARG A 233 18.18 10.93 20.91
C ARG A 233 17.57 9.99 19.86
N PRO A 234 18.33 9.58 18.83
CA PRO A 234 17.84 8.65 17.82
C PRO A 234 17.56 7.27 18.43
N THR A 235 16.55 6.57 17.94
CA THR A 235 16.15 5.23 18.45
C THR A 235 16.36 4.10 17.44
N ASP A 236 16.79 4.42 16.21
CA ASP A 236 16.87 3.50 15.07
C ASP A 236 15.54 2.80 14.74
N ARG A 237 14.41 3.41 15.14
CA ARG A 237 13.05 2.97 14.83
C ARG A 237 12.36 3.94 13.88
N PHE A 238 11.54 3.43 12.98
CA PHE A 238 10.80 4.24 12.01
C PHE A 238 9.30 4.19 12.24
N VAL A 239 8.65 5.32 11.94
CA VAL A 239 7.21 5.54 12.09
C VAL A 239 6.69 6.32 10.88
N CYS A 240 5.39 6.25 10.60
CA CYS A 240 4.75 7.12 9.61
C CYS A 240 4.14 8.38 10.24
N ASP A 241 3.78 8.29 11.51
CA ASP A 241 3.04 9.30 12.26
C ASP A 241 3.31 9.14 13.77
N LEU A 242 2.74 10.02 14.59
CA LEU A 242 2.74 9.92 16.05
C LEU A 242 1.29 9.87 16.62
N GLU A 243 0.33 9.40 15.82
CA GLU A 243 -1.08 9.32 16.23
C GLU A 243 -1.36 8.13 17.15
N ARG A 244 -0.60 7.05 16.99
CA ARG A 244 -0.75 5.82 17.78
C ARG A 244 0.31 5.72 18.88
N VAL A 245 0.18 6.56 19.89
CA VAL A 245 1.08 6.58 21.05
C VAL A 245 0.30 6.44 22.35
N ALA A 246 0.79 5.60 23.25
CA ALA A 246 0.26 5.46 24.61
C ALA A 246 1.40 5.29 25.62
N GLU A 247 1.22 5.79 26.84
CA GLU A 247 2.19 5.68 27.94
C GLU A 247 1.52 5.02 29.16
N SER A 248 2.29 4.25 29.93
CA SER A 248 1.81 3.62 31.16
C SER A 248 1.46 4.68 32.21
N PRO A 249 0.56 4.37 33.16
CA PRO A 249 0.23 5.28 34.26
C PRO A 249 1.44 5.80 35.06
N ALA A 250 2.46 4.96 35.28
CA ALA A 250 3.67 5.33 35.99
C ALA A 250 4.73 6.05 35.11
N GLY A 251 4.55 6.09 33.79
CA GLY A 251 5.51 6.68 32.84
C GLY A 251 6.79 5.87 32.64
N ASP A 252 6.80 4.59 33.04
CA ASP A 252 7.93 3.67 32.93
C ASP A 252 7.96 2.89 31.59
N ALA A 253 6.84 2.87 30.87
CA ALA A 253 6.66 2.18 29.62
C ALA A 253 5.81 3.00 28.63
N PHE A 254 6.05 2.84 27.34
CA PHE A 254 5.17 3.41 26.31
C PHE A 254 5.21 2.59 25.01
N SER A 255 4.20 2.77 24.17
CA SER A 255 4.07 2.14 22.85
C SER A 255 3.94 3.21 21.76
N VAL A 256 4.49 2.92 20.59
CA VAL A 256 4.40 3.78 19.39
C VAL A 256 4.10 2.90 18.19
N GLY A 257 3.06 3.24 17.42
CA GLY A 257 2.78 2.62 16.14
C GLY A 257 3.91 2.91 15.15
N GLY A 258 4.41 1.89 14.48
CA GLY A 258 5.55 1.98 13.58
C GLY A 258 5.38 1.14 12.33
N CYS A 259 6.45 1.07 11.55
CA CYS A 259 6.50 0.32 10.31
C CYS A 259 7.93 -0.15 10.04
N GLN A 260 8.03 -1.14 9.18
CA GLN A 260 9.28 -1.64 8.64
C GLN A 260 9.39 -1.21 7.18
N PHE A 261 10.52 -0.61 6.83
CA PHE A 261 10.86 -0.27 5.46
C PHE A 261 11.90 -1.24 4.87
N ARG A 262 11.71 -1.58 3.60
CA ARG A 262 12.71 -2.23 2.74
C ARG A 262 12.84 -1.39 1.47
N GLY A 263 13.96 -0.66 1.36
CA GLY A 263 14.11 0.40 0.36
C GLY A 263 13.03 1.46 0.57
N GLU A 264 12.21 1.70 -0.46
CA GLU A 264 11.15 2.70 -0.44
C GLU A 264 9.79 2.18 0.00
N HIS A 265 9.67 0.87 0.24
CA HIS A 265 8.38 0.23 0.51
C HIS A 265 8.23 -0.12 1.99
N ILE A 266 7.03 0.11 2.52
CA ILE A 266 6.62 -0.48 3.79
C ILE A 266 6.33 -1.95 3.52
N VAL A 267 7.09 -2.83 4.18
CA VAL A 267 6.89 -4.28 4.09
C VAL A 267 6.00 -4.80 5.21
N ASP A 268 6.04 -4.16 6.38
CA ASP A 268 5.28 -4.58 7.55
C ASP A 268 4.90 -3.41 8.46
N GLY A 269 3.77 -3.55 9.15
CA GLY A 269 3.39 -2.66 10.26
C GLY A 269 3.91 -3.19 11.59
N LEU A 270 4.37 -2.31 12.46
CA LEU A 270 4.97 -2.64 13.76
C LEU A 270 4.31 -1.87 14.90
N TYR A 271 4.52 -2.34 16.13
CA TYR A 271 4.49 -1.50 17.33
C TYR A 271 5.86 -1.55 18.01
N HIS A 272 6.42 -0.37 18.26
CA HIS A 272 7.63 -0.19 19.05
C HIS A 272 7.23 -0.01 20.51
N LEU A 273 7.73 -0.90 21.37
CA LEU A 273 7.47 -0.92 22.80
C LEU A 273 8.73 -0.50 23.55
N TYR A 274 8.61 0.48 24.43
CA TYR A 274 9.71 0.94 25.26
C TYR A 274 9.44 0.57 26.72
N PHE A 275 10.44 -0.02 27.38
CA PHE A 275 10.41 -0.27 28.82
C PHE A 275 11.83 -0.39 29.36
N ALA A 276 12.07 0.16 30.55
CA ALA A 276 13.35 0.04 31.27
C ALA A 276 14.59 0.44 30.45
N GLY A 277 14.48 1.39 29.52
CA GLY A 277 15.60 1.85 28.69
C GLY A 277 15.78 1.06 27.39
N GLU A 278 14.98 0.03 27.15
CA GLU A 278 15.11 -0.87 26.00
C GLU A 278 13.90 -0.78 25.07
N TRP A 279 14.14 -1.06 23.79
CA TRP A 279 13.13 -1.09 22.73
C TRP A 279 12.89 -2.52 22.26
N PHE A 280 11.61 -2.86 22.17
CA PHE A 280 11.09 -4.13 21.66
C PHE A 280 10.13 -3.85 20.51
N CYS A 281 9.95 -4.80 19.60
CA CYS A 281 9.00 -4.67 18.50
C CYS A 281 8.08 -5.90 18.45
N LEU A 282 6.85 -5.67 18.02
CA LEU A 282 5.91 -6.72 17.61
C LEU A 282 5.22 -6.32 16.31
N LEU A 283 4.75 -7.32 15.55
CA LEU A 283 3.98 -7.05 14.34
C LEU A 283 2.64 -6.40 14.67
N SER A 284 2.17 -5.48 13.84
CA SER A 284 0.85 -4.86 13.99
C SER A 284 -0.29 -5.78 13.56
N TYR A 285 -0.03 -7.08 13.39
CA TYR A 285 -1.00 -8.11 13.07
C TYR A 285 -0.60 -9.46 13.65
N ALA A 286 -1.57 -10.35 13.79
CA ALA A 286 -1.42 -11.72 14.27
C ALA A 286 -2.28 -12.69 13.46
N HIS A 287 -1.98 -13.97 13.62
CA HIS A 287 -2.67 -15.05 12.92
C HIS A 287 -3.23 -16.09 13.89
N LYS A 288 -4.13 -16.94 13.37
CA LYS A 288 -4.51 -18.19 14.04
C LYS A 288 -3.31 -19.16 14.06
N PRO A 289 -3.20 -20.03 15.08
CA PRO A 289 -2.25 -21.14 15.05
C PRO A 289 -2.47 -22.04 13.82
N ALA A 290 -1.38 -22.53 13.23
CA ALA A 290 -1.43 -23.46 12.10
C ALA A 290 -2.21 -24.74 12.47
N GLY A 291 -3.12 -25.18 11.59
CA GLY A 291 -3.93 -26.40 11.77
C GLY A 291 -5.37 -26.19 12.27
N GLY A 292 -5.83 -24.96 12.45
CA GLY A 292 -7.24 -24.65 12.70
C GLY A 292 -8.13 -24.75 11.44
N ARG A 293 -9.43 -25.07 11.59
CA ARG A 293 -10.40 -24.93 10.49
C ARG A 293 -10.69 -23.45 10.21
N GLY A 294 -10.51 -22.99 8.97
CA GLY A 294 -10.84 -21.64 8.50
C GLY A 294 -9.81 -21.08 7.52
N SER A 295 -10.11 -19.97 6.85
CA SER A 295 -9.09 -19.21 6.12
C SER A 295 -8.07 -18.61 7.10
N ASP A 296 -6.85 -18.34 6.63
CA ASP A 296 -5.82 -17.56 7.33
C ASP A 296 -6.32 -16.13 7.57
N THR A 297 -7.18 -15.99 8.57
CA THR A 297 -7.71 -14.70 8.98
C THR A 297 -6.59 -13.95 9.68
N THR A 298 -6.17 -12.82 9.12
CA THR A 298 -5.24 -11.88 9.75
C THR A 298 -6.01 -11.00 10.73
N PHE A 299 -5.49 -10.82 11.93
CA PHE A 299 -6.05 -9.97 12.98
C PHE A 299 -5.13 -8.77 13.15
N PHE A 300 -5.62 -7.56 12.92
CA PHE A 300 -4.79 -6.36 13.05
C PHE A 300 -4.88 -5.80 14.46
N VAL A 301 -3.75 -5.27 14.95
CA VAL A 301 -3.68 -4.57 16.22
C VAL A 301 -4.42 -3.24 16.09
N GLU A 302 -5.49 -3.09 16.86
CA GLU A 302 -6.23 -1.83 16.97
C GLU A 302 -5.47 -0.85 17.86
N ARG A 303 -5.01 -1.33 19.01
CA ARG A 303 -4.43 -0.51 20.07
C ARG A 303 -3.48 -1.31 20.95
N VAL A 304 -2.42 -0.66 21.43
CA VAL A 304 -1.47 -1.23 22.39
C VAL A 304 -1.39 -0.32 23.61
N GLU A 305 -1.97 -0.75 24.72
CA GLU A 305 -1.99 -0.02 25.98
C GLU A 305 -0.88 -0.51 26.93
N PRO A 306 0.20 0.25 27.11
CA PRO A 306 1.17 -0.05 28.16
C PRO A 306 0.54 0.05 29.54
N GLN A 307 0.96 -0.84 30.41
CA GLN A 307 0.70 -0.87 31.85
C GLN A 307 2.05 -0.73 32.56
N ASP A 308 2.00 -0.51 33.88
CA ASP A 308 3.21 -0.41 34.69
C ASP A 308 3.99 -1.73 34.69
N GLY A 309 5.31 -1.65 34.87
CA GLY A 309 6.17 -2.83 35.03
C GLY A 309 6.36 -3.66 33.75
N GLY A 310 6.25 -3.05 32.58
CA GLY A 310 6.59 -3.70 31.30
C GLY A 310 5.52 -4.68 30.80
N VAL A 311 4.27 -4.45 31.19
CA VAL A 311 3.10 -5.21 30.72
C VAL A 311 2.36 -4.38 29.68
N PHE A 312 1.89 -5.01 28.60
CA PHE A 312 1.18 -4.35 27.51
C PHE A 312 -0.11 -5.12 27.22
N VAL A 313 -1.23 -4.39 27.14
CA VAL A 313 -2.53 -4.93 26.75
C VAL A 313 -2.76 -4.57 25.29
N ILE A 314 -2.87 -5.57 24.43
CA ILE A 314 -3.05 -5.41 23.00
C ILE A 314 -4.50 -5.75 22.68
N GLU A 315 -5.17 -4.83 22.00
CA GLU A 315 -6.55 -4.95 21.54
C GLU A 315 -6.58 -5.19 20.03
N TRP A 316 -7.37 -6.18 19.61
CA TRP A 316 -7.43 -6.66 18.23
C TRP A 316 -8.73 -6.21 17.56
N ASP A 317 -8.60 -5.73 16.33
CA ASP A 317 -9.72 -5.53 15.42
C ASP A 317 -9.55 -6.45 14.23
N ALA A 318 -10.40 -7.49 14.16
CA ALA A 318 -10.47 -8.32 12.98
C ALA A 318 -11.45 -7.69 12.01
N TYR A 319 -10.95 -6.88 11.09
CA TYR A 319 -11.73 -6.51 9.92
C TYR A 319 -11.11 -7.16 8.69
N SER A 320 -11.94 -7.70 7.79
CA SER A 320 -11.53 -7.94 6.41
C SER A 320 -11.65 -6.64 5.62
N VAL A 321 -10.82 -6.50 4.60
CA VAL A 321 -11.03 -5.51 3.54
C VAL A 321 -11.56 -6.27 2.33
N GLY A 322 -12.85 -6.14 2.08
CA GLY A 322 -13.52 -6.67 0.89
C GLY A 322 -13.55 -5.63 -0.24
N PRO A 323 -14.07 -5.99 -1.42
CA PRO A 323 -14.24 -5.08 -2.56
C PRO A 323 -15.06 -3.82 -2.24
N ASP A 324 -15.93 -3.92 -1.24
CA ASP A 324 -16.82 -2.86 -0.76
C ASP A 324 -16.28 -2.13 0.49
N GLY A 325 -15.01 -2.37 0.83
CA GLY A 325 -14.33 -1.76 1.98
C GLY A 325 -14.32 -2.67 3.22
N ARG A 326 -14.41 -2.06 4.40
CA ARG A 326 -14.22 -2.74 5.68
C ARG A 326 -15.41 -3.65 5.99
N GLU A 327 -15.17 -4.95 6.02
CA GLU A 327 -16.13 -5.99 6.39
C GLU A 327 -16.32 -6.08 7.92
N PRO A 328 -17.39 -6.75 8.41
CA PRO A 328 -17.76 -6.77 9.81
C PRO A 328 -16.67 -7.34 10.72
N ARG A 329 -16.58 -6.76 11.93
CA ARG A 329 -15.63 -7.18 12.95
C ARG A 329 -15.87 -8.64 13.37
N VAL A 330 -14.87 -9.50 13.22
CA VAL A 330 -14.91 -10.90 13.68
C VAL A 330 -14.26 -11.01 15.06
N PRO A 331 -14.81 -11.77 16.02
CA PRO A 331 -14.13 -12.03 17.28
C PRO A 331 -12.77 -12.69 17.07
N ALA A 332 -11.78 -12.29 17.87
CA ALA A 332 -10.47 -12.93 17.88
C ALA A 332 -10.59 -14.41 18.30
N PRO A 333 -9.83 -15.32 17.67
CA PRO A 333 -9.77 -16.72 18.07
C PRO A 333 -9.18 -16.84 19.47
N PRO A 334 -9.46 -17.92 20.23
CA PRO A 334 -8.99 -18.08 21.61
C PRO A 334 -7.47 -17.96 21.80
N VAL A 335 -6.70 -18.23 20.74
CA VAL A 335 -5.25 -18.09 20.71
C VAL A 335 -4.85 -17.38 19.42
N LEU A 336 -3.96 -16.40 19.54
CA LEU A 336 -3.30 -15.72 18.44
C LEU A 336 -1.79 -15.99 18.47
N VAL A 337 -1.18 -15.99 17.29
CA VAL A 337 0.27 -16.13 17.09
C VAL A 337 0.81 -14.82 16.55
N ILE A 338 1.82 -14.26 17.23
CA ILE A 338 2.46 -12.99 16.85
C ILE A 338 3.97 -13.08 16.92
N ALA A 339 4.65 -12.56 15.90
CA ALA A 339 6.11 -12.42 15.90
C ALA A 339 6.55 -11.21 16.73
N VAL A 340 7.68 -11.37 17.43
CA VAL A 340 8.25 -10.38 18.33
C VAL A 340 9.77 -10.33 18.20
N SER A 341 10.37 -9.18 18.53
CA SER A 341 11.80 -8.95 18.29
C SER A 341 12.77 -9.64 19.26
N TRP A 342 12.28 -10.16 20.39
CA TRP A 342 13.14 -10.67 21.48
C TRP A 342 13.22 -12.20 21.56
N GLN A 343 12.55 -12.92 20.67
CA GLN A 343 12.65 -14.37 20.57
C GLN A 343 12.36 -14.83 19.14
N GLU A 344 13.02 -15.89 18.70
CA GLU A 344 12.86 -16.43 17.34
C GLU A 344 11.47 -17.06 17.13
N ALA A 345 10.96 -17.75 18.16
CA ALA A 345 9.64 -18.37 18.10
C ALA A 345 8.56 -17.29 18.32
N PRO A 346 7.50 -17.23 17.51
CA PRO A 346 6.36 -16.34 17.77
C PRO A 346 5.71 -16.64 19.12
N LEU A 347 5.15 -15.61 19.76
CA LEU A 347 4.33 -15.77 20.96
C LEU A 347 2.98 -16.38 20.61
N GLN A 348 2.53 -17.33 21.43
CA GLN A 348 1.15 -17.81 21.43
C GLN A 348 0.42 -17.13 22.59
N LEU A 349 -0.54 -16.27 22.26
CA LEU A 349 -1.23 -15.42 23.22
C LEU A 349 -2.69 -15.83 23.34
N THR A 350 -3.11 -16.14 24.56
CA THR A 350 -4.53 -16.39 24.85
C THR A 350 -5.31 -15.08 24.79
N THR A 351 -6.37 -15.06 24.00
CA THR A 351 -7.24 -13.89 23.87
C THR A 351 -8.39 -13.96 24.86
N ALA A 352 -8.72 -12.85 25.50
CA ALA A 352 -9.96 -12.65 26.24
C ALA A 352 -10.60 -11.34 25.79
N ASN A 353 -11.84 -11.37 25.30
CA ASN A 353 -12.56 -10.19 24.79
C ASN A 353 -11.76 -9.38 23.76
N ASN A 354 -11.17 -10.04 22.76
CA ASN A 354 -10.29 -9.43 21.76
C ASN A 354 -9.04 -8.75 22.32
N ARG A 355 -8.64 -9.07 23.55
CA ARG A 355 -7.44 -8.54 24.19
C ARG A 355 -6.45 -9.65 24.53
N VAL A 356 -5.18 -9.33 24.44
CA VAL A 356 -4.08 -10.18 24.92
C VAL A 356 -3.15 -9.36 25.80
N THR A 357 -2.58 -10.01 26.80
CA THR A 357 -1.57 -9.40 27.66
C THR A 357 -0.20 -9.94 27.26
N VAL A 358 0.73 -9.04 26.97
CA VAL A 358 2.13 -9.35 26.70
C VAL A 358 2.97 -8.77 27.84
N ARG A 359 3.94 -9.54 28.29
CA ARG A 359 4.93 -9.09 29.28
C ARG A 359 6.30 -9.08 28.61
N LEU A 360 7.01 -7.97 28.70
CA LEU A 360 8.34 -7.84 28.13
C LEU A 360 9.38 -8.64 28.92
N PRO A 361 10.49 -9.07 28.30
CA PRO A 361 11.50 -9.92 28.95
C PRO A 361 12.08 -9.36 30.26
N ASN A 362 12.23 -8.04 30.35
CA ASN A 362 12.86 -7.39 31.50
C ASN A 362 11.84 -6.97 32.58
N ALA A 363 10.57 -7.28 32.39
CA ALA A 363 9.54 -7.05 33.40
C ALA A 363 9.73 -8.02 34.57
N THR A 364 9.93 -7.50 35.77
CA THR A 364 9.92 -8.31 36.99
C THR A 364 8.53 -8.85 37.25
N ALA A 365 8.45 -10.12 37.68
CA ALA A 365 7.21 -10.88 37.83
C ALA A 365 6.24 -10.35 38.89
#